data_AF-A0A7C6SCN0-F1
#
_entry.id   AF-A0A7C6SCN0-F1
#
_cell.length_a   1.000
_cell.length_b   1.000
_cell.length_c   1.000
_cell.angle_alpha   90.00
_cell.angle_beta   90.00
_cell.angle_gamma   90.00
#
_symmetry.space_group_name_H-M   'P 1'
#
loop_
_entity.id
_entity.type
_entity.pdbx_description
1 polymer ?
#
loop_
_entity_poly.entity_id
_entity_poly.type
_entity_poly.pdbx_seq_one_letter_code
_entity_poly.pdbx_strand_id
1 'polypeptide(L)' 'NSTVNYFKSVAATYKVWLNEIVNSFIINPKTNKRMSNGFIEGKNNYIKVIKRIGFGFKDFETFRAKILYTNSKNKLPYKY' A
#
# COMPACT_ATOMS: atom_id res chain seq x y z
N ASN A 1 -11.98 -31.00 0.09
CA ASN A 1 -10.87 -30.82 1.06
C ASN A 1 -10.09 -29.51 0.89
N SER A 2 -9.69 -29.09 -0.31
CA SER A 2 -8.91 -27.85 -0.53
C SER A 2 -9.61 -26.56 -0.07
N THR A 3 -10.91 -26.39 -0.34
CA THR A 3 -11.68 -25.19 0.02
C THR A 3 -11.80 -25.00 1.53
N VAL A 4 -12.01 -26.10 2.27
CA VAL A 4 -12.11 -26.07 3.74
C VAL A 4 -10.77 -25.66 4.35
N ASN A 5 -9.65 -26.12 3.79
CA ASN A 5 -8.32 -25.72 4.25
C ASN A 5 -8.03 -24.24 3.97
N TYR A 6 -8.52 -23.69 2.86
CA TYR A 6 -8.43 -22.24 2.58
C TYR A 6 -9.20 -21.41 3.62
N PHE A 7 -10.43 -21.80 3.96
CA PHE A 7 -11.18 -21.07 5.00
C PHE A 7 -10.53 -21.15 6.37
N LYS A 8 -9.93 -22.30 6.71
CA LYS A 8 -9.14 -22.45 7.94
C LYS A 8 -7.93 -21.51 7.97
N SER A 9 -7.21 -21.34 6.86
CA SER A 9 -6.05 -20.45 6.81
C SER A 9 -6.47 -18.98 6.92
N VAL A 10 -7.53 -18.57 6.24
CA VAL A 10 -8.10 -17.22 6.37
C VAL A 10 -8.55 -16.93 7.80
N ALA A 11 -9.25 -17.87 8.44
CA ALA A 11 -9.66 -17.74 9.85
C ALA A 11 -8.46 -17.63 10.80
N ALA A 12 -7.38 -18.38 10.54
CA ALA A 12 -6.15 -18.28 11.32
C ALA A 12 -5.51 -16.89 11.17
N THR A 13 -5.47 -16.33 9.95
CA THR A 13 -5.00 -14.96 9.71
C THR A 13 -5.83 -13.94 10.50
N TYR A 14 -7.16 -14.03 10.48
CA TYR A 14 -8.00 -13.12 11.26
C TYR A 14 -7.72 -13.19 12.77
N LYS A 15 -7.45 -14.39 13.31
CA LYS A 15 -7.09 -14.55 14.72
C LYS A 15 -5.76 -13.89 15.05
N VAL A 16 -4.75 -14.03 14.19
CA VAL A 16 -3.42 -13.43 14.38
C VAL A 16 -3.50 -11.90 14.37
N TRP A 17 -4.28 -11.33 13.45
CA TRP A 17 -4.38 -9.88 13.24
C TRP A 17 -5.54 -9.21 13.99
N LEU A 18 -6.18 -9.93 14.92
CA LEU A 18 -7.40 -9.46 15.59
C LEU A 18 -7.16 -8.13 16.32
N ASN A 19 -6.02 -8.00 17.01
CA ASN A 19 -5.70 -6.81 17.79
C ASN A 19 -5.55 -5.57 16.88
N GLU A 20 -4.85 -5.70 15.76
CA GLU A 20 -4.64 -4.63 14.78
C GLU A 20 -5.95 -4.24 14.10
N ILE A 21 -6.80 -5.23 13.77
CA ILE A 21 -8.13 -5.01 13.22
C ILE A 21 -8.98 -4.20 14.22
N VAL A 22 -9.02 -4.61 15.49
CA VAL A 22 -9.75 -3.90 16.56
C VAL A 22 -9.21 -2.47 16.73
N ASN A 23 -7.89 -2.31 16.77
CA ASN A 23 -7.24 -1.01 16.90
C ASN A 23 -7.53 -0.07 15.72
N SER A 24 -7.78 -0.60 14.52
CA SER A 24 -8.12 0.21 13.35
C SER A 24 -9.44 0.98 13.49
N PHE A 25 -10.34 0.53 14.37
CA PHE A 25 -11.61 1.20 14.65
C PHE A 25 -11.46 2.41 15.60
N ILE A 26 -10.33 2.53 16.30
CA ILE A 26 -10.06 3.63 17.22
C ILE A 26 -9.91 4.93 16.42
N ILE A 27 -10.61 5.98 16.86
CA ILE A 27 -10.49 7.33 16.28
C ILE A 27 -9.19 7.94 16.79
N ASN A 28 -8.32 8.38 15.87
CA ASN A 28 -7.09 9.04 16.25
C ASN A 28 -7.40 10.45 16.79
N PRO A 29 -6.95 10.79 18.01
CA PRO A 29 -7.30 12.06 18.66
C PRO A 29 -6.71 13.30 17.96
N LYS A 30 -5.65 13.13 17.16
CA LYS A 30 -5.00 14.24 16.43
C LYS A 30 -5.69 14.54 15.10
N THR A 31 -6.16 13.51 14.41
CA THR A 31 -6.76 13.66 13.07
C THR A 31 -8.30 13.61 13.10
N ASN A 32 -8.87 13.25 14.26
CA ASN A 32 -10.29 13.00 14.48
C ASN A 32 -10.90 12.04 13.44
N LYS A 33 -10.09 11.08 12.97
CA LYS A 33 -10.46 10.11 11.93
C LYS A 33 -9.97 8.72 12.33
N ARG A 34 -10.69 7.68 11.92
CA ARG A 34 -10.21 6.29 12.00
C ARG A 34 -9.05 6.08 11.02
N MET A 35 -8.19 5.11 11.32
CA MET A 35 -7.22 4.64 10.33
C MET A 35 -7.96 4.07 9.13
N SER A 36 -7.56 4.47 7.93
CA SER A 36 -8.17 4.00 6.68
C SER A 36 -7.10 3.52 5.72
N ASN A 37 -7.41 2.47 4.96
CA ASN A 37 -6.49 1.94 3.95
C ASN A 37 -6.41 2.84 2.71
N GLY A 38 -7.30 3.83 2.56
CA GLY A 38 -7.43 4.62 1.33
C GLY A 38 -6.15 5.36 0.92
N PHE A 39 -5.37 5.85 1.89
CA PHE A 39 -4.07 6.47 1.57
C PHE A 39 -3.08 5.47 0.97
N ILE A 40 -3.00 4.28 1.56
CA ILE A 40 -2.10 3.19 1.11
C ILE A 40 -2.57 2.66 -0.25
N GLU A 41 -3.86 2.45 -0.43
CA GLU A 41 -4.48 2.05 -1.71
C GLU A 41 -4.21 3.06 -2.82
N GLY A 42 -4.33 4.35 -2.52
CA GLY A 42 -4.00 5.43 -3.43
C GLY A 42 -2.54 5.37 -3.88
N LYS A 43 -1.60 5.15 -2.95
CA LYS A 43 -0.17 4.96 -3.27
C LYS A 43 0.07 3.71 -4.12
N ASN A 44 -0.57 2.58 -3.78
CA ASN A 44 -0.43 1.34 -4.54
C ASN A 44 -0.96 1.47 -5.97
N ASN A 45 -2.11 2.13 -6.15
CA ASN A 45 -2.65 2.41 -7.48
C ASN A 45 -1.74 3.33 -8.28
N TYR A 46 -1.20 4.37 -7.66
CA TYR A 46 -0.23 5.26 -8.30
C TYR A 46 1.03 4.51 -8.78
N ILE A 47 1.60 3.63 -7.94
CA ILE A 47 2.74 2.78 -8.30
C ILE A 47 2.39 1.84 -9.46
N LYS A 48 1.20 1.22 -9.43
CA LYS A 48 0.71 0.37 -10.54
C LYS A 48 0.58 1.16 -11.85
N VAL A 49 0.15 2.42 -11.79
CA VAL A 49 0.10 3.30 -12.97
C VAL A 49 1.51 3.55 -13.51
N ILE A 50 2.47 3.92 -12.65
CA ILE A 50 3.89 4.10 -13.06
C ILE A 50 4.42 2.84 -13.75
N LYS A 51 4.16 1.67 -13.16
CA LYS A 51 4.57 0.38 -13.74
C LYS A 51 3.97 0.17 -15.13
N ARG A 52 2.68 0.48 -15.31
CA ARG A 52 1.94 0.29 -16.57
C ARG A 52 2.44 1.21 -17.68
N ILE A 53 2.67 2.49 -17.38
CA ILE A 53 3.15 3.47 -18.37
C ILE A 53 4.64 3.36 -18.66
N GLY A 54 5.40 2.67 -17.81
CA GLY A 54 6.84 2.50 -17.94
C GLY A 54 7.29 1.43 -18.93
N PHE A 55 6.36 0.74 -19.61
CA PHE A 55 6.64 -0.32 -20.60
C PHE A 55 7.59 -1.43 -20.11
N GLY A 56 7.57 -1.72 -18.80
CA GLY A 56 8.44 -2.71 -18.17
C GLY A 56 9.77 -2.10 -17.70
N PHE A 57 9.89 -1.96 -16.38
CA PHE A 57 11.17 -1.65 -15.76
C PHE A 57 12.03 -2.92 -15.73
N LYS A 58 13.23 -2.86 -16.33
CA LYS A 58 14.19 -3.98 -16.34
C LYS A 58 14.87 -4.17 -14.99
N ASP A 59 14.99 -3.09 -14.22
CA ASP A 59 15.67 -3.04 -12.93
C ASP A 59 14.72 -2.48 -11.86
N PHE A 60 14.69 -3.14 -10.71
CA PHE A 60 13.85 -2.75 -9.58
C PHE A 60 14.36 -1.47 -8.92
N GLU A 61 15.67 -1.24 -8.88
CA GLU A 61 16.22 -0.03 -8.27
C GLU A 61 15.80 1.22 -9.05
N THR A 62 15.82 1.14 -10.37
CA THR A 62 15.29 2.19 -11.26
C THR A 62 13.79 2.43 -11.02
N PHE A 63 12.99 1.37 -10.88
CA PHE A 63 11.56 1.49 -10.57
C PHE A 63 11.33 2.16 -9.21
N ARG A 64 12.08 1.73 -8.18
CA ARG A 64 12.03 2.29 -6.82
C ARG A 64 12.43 3.75 -6.80
N ALA A 65 13.54 4.11 -7.46
CA ALA A 65 14.00 5.49 -7.57
C ALA A 65 12.93 6.38 -8.20
N LYS A 66 12.25 5.89 -9.25
CA LYS A 66 11.16 6.64 -9.90
C LYS A 66 9.93 6.81 -9.00
N ILE A 67 9.55 5.78 -8.24
CA ILE A 67 8.46 5.89 -7.24
C ILE A 67 8.81 6.93 -6.17
N LEU A 68 10.03 6.89 -5.64
CA LEU A 68 10.47 7.81 -4.59
C LEU A 68 10.52 9.26 -5.12
N TYR A 69 11.09 9.46 -6.30
CA TYR A 69 11.18 10.76 -6.94
C TYR A 69 9.79 11.40 -7.14
N THR A 70 8.87 10.62 -7.72
CA THR A 70 7.51 11.08 -8.02
C THR A 70 6.65 11.34 -6.78
N ASN A 71 6.94 10.67 -5.66
CA ASN A 71 6.27 10.88 -4.38
C ASN A 71 6.95 11.93 -3.49
N SER A 72 8.11 12.45 -3.87
CA SER A 72 8.82 13.48 -3.09
C SER A 72 8.11 14.84 -3.16
N LYS A 73 8.18 15.60 -2.07
CA LYS A 73 7.58 16.95 -1.97
C LYS A 73 8.36 17.99 -2.79
N ASN A 74 9.66 17.77 -3.00
CA ASN A 74 10.55 18.66 -3.73
C ASN A 74 10.57 18.27 -5.22
N LYS A 75 9.42 18.41 -5.89
CA LYS A 75 9.32 18.28 -7.35
C LYS A 75 10.01 19.48 -8.02
N LEU A 76 11.33 19.56 -7.95
CA LEU A 76 12.06 20.47 -8.82
C LEU A 76 11.92 19.92 -10.25
N PRO A 77 11.46 20.73 -11.22
CA PRO A 77 11.43 20.29 -12.60
C PRO A 77 12.86 19.90 -12.99
N TYR A 78 13.02 18.73 -13.61
CA TYR A 78 14.29 18.33 -14.19
C TYR A 78 14.70 19.40 -15.20
N LYS A 79 15.72 20.20 -14.87
CA LYS A 79 16.32 21.13 -15.81
C LYS A 79 17.19 20.30 -16.76
N TYR A 80 16.86 20.38 -18.05
CA TYR A 80 17.74 19.95 -19.13
C TYR A 80 19.04 20.74 -19.08
#